data_AF-A0A0A9Y5Q1-F1
#
_entry.id   AF-A0A0A9Y5Q1-F1
#
_cell.length_a   1.000
_cell.length_b   1.000
_cell.length_c   1.000
_cell.angle_alpha   90.00
_cell.angle_beta   90.00
_cell.angle_gamma   90.00
#
_symmetry.space_group_name_H-M   'P 1'
#
loop_
_entity.id
_entity.type
_entity.pdbx_description
1 polymer ?
#
loop_
_entity_poly.entity_id
_entity_poly.type
_entity_poly.pdbx_seq_one_letter_code
_entity_poly.pdbx_strand_id
1 'polypeptide(L)'
;RFWEVEEPDLSIVTSPEDEECERHFLKTHRRMEDGRYMVSLPFKSNNPNITPNTKQVMQRLYSLESKLAKSEPLKHDYSSFMEEYEKLGHMSLASGPASYIIPHHPVYKVNGDDRKLRVVFDA
;
A
#
# COMPACT_ATOMS: atom_id res chain seq x y z
N ARG A 1 15.91 18.35 29.24
CA ARG A 1 14.43 18.44 29.22
C ARG A 1 14.04 18.22 27.76
N PHE A 2 13.64 17.00 27.44
CA PHE A 2 13.46 16.49 26.08
C PHE A 2 11.97 16.08 26.00
N TRP A 3 11.30 16.41 24.90
CA TRP A 3 9.91 16.02 24.56
C TRP A 3 8.72 16.85 25.07
N GLU A 4 8.85 18.16 25.26
CA GLU A 4 7.73 19.07 25.00
C GLU A 4 7.84 19.54 23.55
N VAL A 5 7.77 18.59 22.60
CA VAL A 5 7.64 18.94 21.18
C VAL A 5 6.20 19.38 21.02
N GLU A 6 6.00 20.69 20.91
CA GLU A 6 5.01 21.34 20.04
C GLU A 6 3.79 20.46 19.80
N GLU A 7 2.86 20.42 20.75
CA GLU A 7 1.50 20.02 20.41
C GLU A 7 1.06 20.98 19.30
N PRO A 8 0.77 20.48 18.08
CA PRO A 8 0.29 21.35 17.03
C PRO A 8 -0.99 22.02 17.53
N ASP A 9 -1.16 23.30 17.24
CA ASP A 9 -2.41 24.00 17.52
C ASP A 9 -3.58 23.14 17.04
N LEU A 10 -4.61 23.01 17.87
CA LEU A 10 -5.80 22.22 17.55
C LEU A 10 -6.26 22.59 16.14
N SER A 11 -6.24 21.62 15.23
CA SER A 11 -6.70 21.84 13.87
C SER A 11 -8.17 22.24 13.93
N ILE A 12 -8.45 23.49 13.56
CA ILE A 12 -9.84 23.95 13.44
C ILE A 12 -10.40 23.20 12.24
N VAL A 13 -11.29 22.25 12.50
CA VAL A 13 -12.08 21.57 11.48
C VAL A 13 -12.93 22.65 10.81
N THR A 14 -12.57 23.01 9.57
CA THR A 14 -13.15 24.21 8.90
C THR A 14 -14.10 23.86 7.77
N SER A 15 -14.00 22.65 7.20
CA SER A 15 -14.88 22.19 6.13
C SER A 15 -15.76 21.01 6.57
N PRO A 16 -16.95 20.84 5.95
CA PRO A 16 -17.78 19.65 6.15
C PRO A 16 -17.04 18.34 5.84
N GLU A 17 -16.10 18.35 4.88
CA GLU A 17 -15.25 17.21 4.56
C GLU A 17 -14.28 16.87 5.70
N ASP A 18 -13.69 17.88 6.35
CA ASP A 18 -12.81 17.68 7.52
C ASP A 18 -13.60 17.08 8.69
N GLU A 19 -14.83 17.56 8.93
CA GLU A 19 -15.71 17.02 9.97
C GLU A 19 -16.05 15.55 9.72
N GLU A 20 -16.35 15.18 8.48
CA GLU A 20 -16.63 13.79 8.12
C GLU A 20 -15.40 12.90 8.26
N CYS A 21 -14.22 13.40 7.87
CA CYS A 21 -12.95 12.70 8.05
C CYS A 21 -12.66 12.44 9.53
N GLU A 22 -12.84 13.45 10.39
CA GLU A 22 -12.65 13.34 11.84
C GLU A 22 -13.66 12.36 12.45
N ARG A 23 -14.95 12.45 12.08
CA ARG A 23 -15.98 11.48 12.50
C ARG A 23 -15.62 10.06 12.08
N HIS A 24 -15.13 9.87 10.85
CA HIS A 24 -14.70 8.56 10.35
C HIS A 24 -13.51 8.03 11.16
N PHE A 25 -12.50 8.86 11.40
CA PHE A 25 -11.33 8.51 12.20
C PHE A 25 -11.75 8.09 13.61
N LEU A 26 -12.49 8.93 14.34
CA LEU A 26 -12.95 8.65 15.70
C LEU A 26 -13.76 7.36 15.79
N LYS A 27 -14.57 7.05 14.77
CA LYS A 27 -15.40 5.85 14.72
C LYS A 27 -14.62 4.56 14.41
N THR A 28 -13.57 4.64 13.60
CA THR A 28 -12.92 3.46 13.00
C THR A 28 -11.52 3.18 13.51
N HIS A 29 -10.84 4.19 14.08
CA HIS A 29 -9.53 3.99 14.67
C HIS A 29 -9.63 3.10 15.90
N ARG A 30 -8.64 2.24 16.08
CA ARG A 30 -8.52 1.42 17.29
C ARG A 30 -7.07 1.09 17.57
N ARG A 31 -6.77 0.84 18.85
CA ARG A 31 -5.50 0.26 19.27
C ARG A 31 -5.62 -1.27 19.27
N MET A 32 -4.70 -1.92 18.58
CA MET A 32 -4.59 -3.38 18.54
C MET A 32 -3.92 -3.91 19.80
N GLU A 33 -4.05 -5.21 20.04
CA GLU A 33 -3.49 -5.89 21.23
C GLU A 33 -1.96 -5.78 21.32
N ASP A 34 -1.27 -5.67 20.19
CA ASP A 34 0.18 -5.46 20.10
C ASP A 34 0.62 -3.99 20.27
N GLY A 35 -0.34 -3.10 20.56
CA GLY A 35 -0.11 -1.68 20.77
C GLY A 35 -0.10 -0.82 19.51
N ARG A 36 -0.20 -1.40 18.29
CA ARG A 36 -0.30 -0.64 17.03
C ARG A 36 -1.67 0.03 16.89
N TYR A 37 -1.72 1.15 16.19
CA TYR A 37 -2.99 1.78 15.81
C TYR A 37 -3.41 1.30 14.42
N MET A 38 -4.68 0.92 14.29
CA MET A 38 -5.30 0.63 13.03
C MET A 38 -6.31 1.72 12.71
N VAL A 39 -6.19 2.33 11.53
CA VAL A 39 -7.04 3.42 11.05
C VAL A 39 -7.65 2.99 9.73
N SER A 40 -8.96 3.20 9.57
CA SER A 40 -9.61 2.99 8.27
C SER A 40 -9.43 4.22 7.39
N LEU A 41 -9.14 3.98 6.11
CA LEU A 41 -9.04 5.05 5.12
C LEU A 41 -10.46 5.44 4.66
N PRO A 42 -10.86 6.73 4.77
CA PRO A 42 -12.15 7.18 4.29
C PRO A 42 -12.18 7.24 2.76
N PHE A 43 -13.34 6.90 2.18
CA PHE A 43 -13.62 7.24 0.78
C PHE A 43 -14.24 8.65 0.73
N LYS A 44 -13.97 9.40 -0.36
CA LYS A 44 -14.61 10.71 -0.59
C LYS A 44 -16.13 10.64 -0.74
N SER A 45 -16.65 9.48 -1.16
CA SER A 45 -18.08 9.20 -1.23
C SER A 45 -18.35 7.82 -0.65
N ASN A 46 -19.55 7.63 -0.11
CA ASN A 46 -19.99 6.34 0.44
C ASN A 46 -20.11 5.23 -0.63
N ASN A 47 -20.10 5.60 -1.92
CA ASN A 47 -20.12 4.67 -3.04
C ASN A 47 -19.09 5.14 -4.09
N PRO A 48 -17.79 4.89 -3.85
CA PRO A 48 -16.76 5.26 -4.81
C PRO A 48 -16.99 4.49 -6.11
N ASN A 49 -17.03 5.20 -7.24
CA ASN A 49 -17.14 4.55 -8.54
C ASN A 49 -15.77 3.97 -8.92
N ILE A 50 -15.54 2.72 -8.54
CA ILE A 50 -14.31 1.98 -8.83
C ILE A 50 -14.48 1.26 -10.16
N THR A 51 -13.90 1.85 -11.21
CA THR A 51 -13.92 1.25 -12.56
C THR A 51 -12.89 0.12 -12.67
N PRO A 52 -13.27 -1.06 -13.20
CA PRO A 52 -12.32 -2.15 -13.45
C PRO A 52 -11.16 -1.73 -14.36
N ASN A 53 -9.93 -2.06 -13.95
CA ASN A 53 -8.71 -1.74 -14.68
C ASN A 53 -8.01 -2.98 -15.29
N THR A 54 -8.74 -4.09 -15.44
CA THR A 54 -8.21 -5.41 -15.84
C THR A 54 -7.36 -5.35 -17.10
N LYS A 55 -7.77 -4.63 -18.15
CA LYS A 55 -7.01 -4.54 -19.40
C LYS A 55 -5.59 -3.97 -19.20
N GLN A 56 -5.48 -2.89 -18.44
CA GLN A 56 -4.20 -2.23 -18.17
C GLN A 56 -3.32 -3.10 -17.26
N VAL A 57 -3.93 -3.72 -16.25
CA VAL A 57 -3.24 -4.61 -15.30
C VAL A 57 -2.66 -5.83 -16.01
N MET A 58 -3.43 -6.46 -16.91
CA MET A 58 -2.96 -7.62 -17.69
C MET A 58 -1.76 -7.25 -18.58
N GLN A 59 -1.78 -6.09 -19.22
CA GLN A 59 -0.62 -5.62 -20.01
C GLN A 59 0.63 -5.44 -19.14
N ARG A 60 0.48 -4.90 -17.93
CA ARG A 60 1.57 -4.73 -16.97
C ARG A 60 2.08 -6.07 -16.44
N LEU A 61 1.19 -7.01 -16.18
CA LEU A 61 1.55 -8.39 -15.78
C LEU A 61 2.41 -9.05 -16.86
N TYR A 62 1.97 -9.06 -18.12
CA TYR A 62 2.74 -9.67 -19.21
C TYR A 62 4.11 -8.99 -19.41
N SER A 63 4.17 -7.67 -19.24
CA SER A 63 5.44 -6.94 -19.28
C SER A 63 6.39 -7.36 -18.15
N LEU A 64 5.87 -7.50 -16.93
CA LEU A 64 6.61 -7.99 -15.77
C LEU A 64 7.12 -9.41 -16.02
N GLU A 65 6.24 -10.33 -16.42
CA GLU A 65 6.60 -11.73 -16.72
C GLU A 65 7.70 -11.81 -17.80
N SER A 66 7.58 -11.03 -18.88
CA SER A 66 8.61 -10.96 -19.92
C SER A 66 9.96 -10.46 -19.39
N LYS A 67 9.95 -9.49 -18.46
CA LYS A 67 11.17 -8.96 -17.83
C LYS A 67 11.82 -9.98 -16.92
N LEU A 68 11.04 -10.69 -16.10
CA LEU A 68 11.52 -11.74 -15.20
C LEU A 68 12.08 -12.93 -16.00
N ALA A 69 11.42 -13.33 -17.09
CA ALA A 69 11.87 -14.42 -17.95
C ALA A 69 13.23 -14.14 -18.63
N LYS A 70 13.59 -12.86 -18.81
CA LYS A 70 14.87 -12.46 -19.43
C LYS A 70 16.02 -12.32 -18.42
N SER A 71 15.75 -12.36 -17.12
CA SER A 71 16.76 -12.12 -16.08
C SER A 71 16.50 -12.97 -14.86
N GLU A 72 17.22 -14.10 -14.78
CA GLU A 72 17.13 -15.02 -13.64
C GLU A 72 17.45 -14.34 -12.29
N PRO A 73 18.48 -13.46 -12.17
CA PRO A 73 18.72 -12.76 -10.90
C PRO A 73 17.54 -11.87 -10.48
N LEU A 74 16.94 -11.14 -11.43
CA LEU A 74 15.78 -10.29 -11.13
C LEU A 74 14.57 -11.12 -10.69
N LYS A 75 14.34 -12.25 -11.36
CA LYS A 75 13.27 -13.19 -11.01
C LYS A 75 13.45 -13.74 -9.61
N HIS A 76 14.66 -14.19 -9.28
CA HIS A 76 14.99 -14.69 -7.95
C HIS A 76 14.73 -13.62 -6.88
N ASP A 77 15.32 -12.44 -7.02
CA ASP A 77 15.17 -11.34 -6.05
C ASP A 77 13.70 -10.92 -5.88
N TYR A 78 12.94 -10.87 -6.97
CA TYR A 78 11.52 -10.51 -6.96
C TYR A 78 10.68 -11.58 -6.26
N SER A 79 10.86 -12.85 -6.60
CA SER A 79 10.16 -13.97 -5.97
C SER A 79 10.44 -14.03 -4.47
N SER A 80 11.70 -13.90 -4.07
CA SER A 80 12.08 -13.87 -2.64
C SER A 80 11.45 -12.69 -1.90
N PHE A 81 11.38 -11.51 -2.50
CA PHE A 81 10.67 -10.37 -1.91
C PHE A 81 9.18 -10.68 -1.70
N MET A 82 8.50 -11.23 -2.71
CA MET A 82 7.07 -11.52 -2.63
C MET A 82 6.79 -12.59 -1.57
N GLU A 83 7.58 -13.66 -1.50
CA GLU A 83 7.47 -14.70 -0.47
C GLU A 83 7.66 -14.14 0.94
N GLU A 84 8.64 -13.27 1.16
CA GLU A 84 8.84 -12.59 2.45
C GLU A 84 7.63 -11.69 2.79
N TYR A 85 7.12 -10.94 1.81
CA TYR A 85 5.98 -10.03 1.98
C TYR A 85 4.70 -10.79 2.39
N GLU A 86 4.46 -11.98 1.82
CA GLU A 86 3.39 -12.88 2.26
C GLU A 86 3.63 -13.43 3.66
N LYS A 87 4.85 -13.93 3.93
CA LYS A 87 5.21 -14.53 5.22
C LYS A 87 5.08 -13.55 6.39
N LEU A 88 5.36 -12.27 6.15
CA LEU A 88 5.18 -11.19 7.12
C LEU A 88 3.71 -10.78 7.32
N GLY A 89 2.78 -11.37 6.56
CA GLY A 89 1.36 -11.06 6.61
C GLY A 89 1.00 -9.73 5.96
N HIS A 90 1.86 -9.19 5.10
CA HIS A 90 1.59 -7.95 4.35
C HIS A 90 0.76 -8.18 3.10
N MET A 91 0.61 -9.44 2.67
CA MET A 91 -0.35 -9.86 1.66
C MET A 91 -0.91 -11.24 1.98
N SER A 92 -2.03 -11.57 1.35
CA SER A 92 -2.65 -12.89 1.39
C SER A 92 -3.31 -13.17 0.04
N LEU A 93 -3.56 -14.45 -0.25
CA LEU A 93 -4.34 -14.83 -1.42
C LEU A 93 -5.72 -14.15 -1.40
N ALA A 94 -6.11 -13.58 -2.54
CA ALA A 94 -7.42 -12.95 -2.69
C ALA A 94 -8.54 -14.00 -2.62
N SER A 95 -9.63 -13.69 -1.91
CA SER A 95 -10.78 -14.58 -1.75
C SER A 95 -11.66 -14.70 -3.01
N GLY A 96 -11.40 -13.88 -4.03
CA GLY A 96 -12.15 -13.86 -5.27
C GLY A 96 -11.66 -12.75 -6.21
N PRO A 97 -12.35 -12.54 -7.35
CA PRO A 97 -12.03 -11.48 -8.28
C PRO A 97 -12.14 -10.09 -7.63
N ALA A 98 -11.11 -9.27 -7.78
CA ALA A 98 -11.13 -7.89 -7.32
C ALA A 98 -11.77 -6.96 -8.36
N SER A 99 -12.55 -5.97 -7.91
CA SER A 99 -13.11 -4.92 -8.78
C SER A 99 -12.05 -3.99 -9.33
N TYR A 100 -10.89 -3.90 -8.67
CA TYR A 100 -9.74 -3.10 -9.06
C TYR A 100 -8.47 -3.77 -8.56
N ILE A 101 -7.40 -3.70 -9.35
CA ILE A 101 -6.13 -4.32 -9.01
C ILE A 101 -5.04 -3.25 -9.07
N ILE A 102 -4.24 -3.14 -8.00
CA ILE A 102 -3.09 -2.24 -7.99
C ILE A 102 -1.90 -3.01 -8.62
N PRO A 103 -1.45 -2.65 -9.83
CA PRO A 103 -0.27 -3.27 -10.42
C PRO A 103 0.99 -2.91 -9.63
N HIS A 104 2.00 -3.76 -9.71
CA HIS A 104 3.27 -3.53 -9.04
C HIS A 104 4.45 -3.94 -9.93
N HIS A 105 5.63 -3.42 -9.62
CA HIS A 105 6.85 -3.72 -10.37
C HIS A 105 8.11 -3.64 -9.50
N PRO A 106 9.15 -4.43 -9.82
CA PRO A 106 10.42 -4.38 -9.10
C PRO A 106 11.28 -3.18 -9.52
N VAL A 107 11.88 -2.54 -8.53
CA VAL A 107 12.88 -1.47 -8.66
C VAL A 107 14.07 -1.81 -7.79
N TYR A 108 15.28 -1.74 -8.36
CA TYR A 108 16.50 -1.83 -7.56
C TYR A 108 16.81 -0.48 -6.93
N LYS A 109 16.99 -0.47 -5.61
CA LYS A 109 17.54 0.65 -4.88
C LYS A 109 19.01 0.37 -4.58
N VAL A 110 19.88 1.26 -5.03
CA VAL A 110 21.33 1.22 -4.75
C VAL A 110 21.60 2.08 -3.53
N ASN A 111 22.28 1.52 -2.54
CA ASN A 111 22.73 2.21 -1.33
C ASN A 111 24.22 1.92 -1.13
N GLY A 112 25.09 2.77 -1.69
CA GLY A 112 26.53 2.48 -1.74
C GLY A 112 26.80 1.25 -2.59
N ASP A 113 27.46 0.25 -2.03
CA ASP A 113 27.78 -1.02 -2.72
C ASP A 113 26.64 -2.06 -2.64
N ASP A 114 25.60 -1.81 -1.84
CA ASP A 114 24.46 -2.72 -1.71
C ASP A 114 23.36 -2.39 -2.73
N ARG A 115 22.78 -3.44 -3.34
CA ARG A 115 21.68 -3.34 -4.30
C ARG A 115 20.51 -4.20 -3.83
N LYS A 116 19.51 -3.57 -3.23
CA LYS A 116 18.31 -4.25 -2.74
C LYS A 116 17.12 -4.06 -3.68
N LEU A 117 16.40 -5.13 -3.97
CA LEU A 117 15.13 -5.07 -4.71
C LEU A 117 14.00 -4.56 -3.80
N ARG A 118 13.17 -3.68 -4.33
CA ARG A 118 11.91 -3.24 -3.72
C ARG A 118 10.79 -3.40 -4.74
N VAL A 119 9.59 -3.73 -4.29
CA VAL A 119 8.38 -3.70 -5.11
C VAL A 119 7.65 -2.39 -4.90
N VAL A 120 7.31 -1.72 -6.00
CA VAL A 120 6.53 -0.49 -6.01
C VAL A 120 5.14 -0.80 -6.51
N PHE A 121 4.13 -0.40 -5.74
CA PHE A 121 2.72 -0.47 -6.10
C PHE A 121 2.31 0.84 -6.76
N ASP A 122 1.68 0.77 -7.93
CA ASP A 122 1.22 1.94 -8.69
C ASP A 122 -0.30 2.05 -8.55
N ALA A 123 -0.72 2.80 -7.53
CA ALA A 123 -2.09 2.93 -7.02
C ALA A 123 -2.76 4.24 -7.49
#